data_AF-J7LI81-F1
#
_entry.id   AF-J7LI81-F1
#
_cell.length_a   1.000
_cell.length_b   1.000
_cell.length_c   1.000
_cell.angle_alpha   90.00
_cell.angle_beta   90.00
_cell.angle_gamma   90.00
#
_symmetry.space_group_name_H-M   'P 1'
#
loop_
_entity.id
_entity.type
_entity.pdbx_description
1 polymer ?
#
loop_
_entity_poly.entity_id
_entity_poly.type
_entity_poly.pdbx_seq_one_letter_code
_entity_poly.pdbx_strand_id
1 'polypeptide(L)'
;MRVKVMSHEPWGVMVRIIGHERIGASVDGVVIDSPHPRAGPEDYPAIGVERSAVAIRIREDGEPPWVYLSMLHTDVFHLSRRAER
;
A
#
# COMPACT_ATOMS: atom_id res chain seq x y z
N MET A 1 -0.25 -5.95 6.79
CA MET A 1 0.69 -5.11 7.56
C MET A 1 0.12 -3.71 7.75
N ARG A 2 0.66 -2.92 8.68
CA ARG A 2 0.26 -1.53 8.91
C ARG A 2 1.21 -0.57 8.22
N VAL A 3 0.66 0.44 7.56
CA VAL A 3 1.44 1.46 6.85
C VAL A 3 0.90 2.86 7.13
N LYS A 4 1.77 3.86 7.11
CA LYS A 4 1.42 5.28 7.21
C LYS A 4 1.60 5.96 5.86
N VAL A 5 0.60 6.71 5.41
CA VAL A 5 0.66 7.48 4.16
C VAL A 5 1.58 8.67 4.35
N MET A 6 2.56 8.84 3.46
CA MET A 6 3.60 9.87 3.58
C MET A 6 3.42 11.00 2.58
N SER A 7 3.12 10.67 1.32
CA SER A 7 2.81 11.65 0.26
C SER A 7 1.85 11.05 -0.76
N HIS A 8 1.20 11.95 -1.49
CA HIS A 8 0.44 11.62 -2.69
C HIS A 8 1.32 11.87 -3.91
N GLU A 9 1.14 11.02 -4.91
CA GLU A 9 1.85 11.09 -6.19
C GLU A 9 0.83 10.94 -7.33
N PRO A 10 1.11 11.44 -8.55
CA PRO A 10 0.19 11.32 -9.68
C PRO A 10 -0.21 9.87 -10.01
N TRP A 11 0.60 8.90 -9.60
CA TRP A 11 0.39 7.48 -9.84
C TRP A 11 -0.13 6.69 -8.62
N GLY A 12 -0.20 7.28 -7.42
CA GLY A 12 -0.59 6.58 -6.21
C GLY A 12 -0.12 7.27 -4.94
N VAL A 13 0.30 6.50 -3.93
CA VAL A 13 0.78 7.03 -2.66
C VAL A 13 2.09 6.41 -2.22
N MET A 14 2.94 7.24 -1.63
CA MET A 14 4.11 6.80 -0.88
C MET A 14 3.70 6.44 0.53
N VAL A 15 4.22 5.32 1.03
CA VAL A 15 3.89 4.86 2.38
C VAL A 15 5.14 4.43 3.14
N ARG A 16 5.04 4.44 4.46
CA ARG A 16 6.03 3.85 5.36
C ARG A 16 5.43 2.62 6.01
N ILE A 17 6.13 1.49 5.95
CA ILE A 17 5.73 0.28 6.66
C ILE A 17 6.10 0.44 8.13
N ILE A 18 5.11 0.32 9.01
CA ILE A 18 5.32 0.41 10.46
C ILE A 18 6.04 -0.86 10.92
N GLY A 19 7.18 -0.69 11.61
CA GLY A 19 8.09 -1.77 12.01
C GLY A 19 9.15 -2.14 10.96
N HIS A 20 9.11 -1.53 9.76
CA HIS A 20 10.07 -1.75 8.68
C HIS A 20 10.42 -0.43 7.97
N GLU A 21 10.76 0.61 8.73
CA GLU A 21 10.86 1.98 8.26
C GLU A 21 12.02 2.25 7.29
N ARG A 22 13.00 1.33 7.21
CA ARG A 22 14.12 1.41 6.27
C ARG A 22 13.78 0.90 4.87
N ILE A 23 12.64 0.26 4.68
CA ILE A 23 12.20 -0.31 3.40
C ILE A 23 11.35 0.72 2.65
N GLY A 24 11.67 0.94 1.37
CA GLY A 24 10.85 1.80 0.50
C GLY A 24 9.53 1.13 0.17
N ALA A 25 8.42 1.86 0.20
CA ALA A 25 7.12 1.28 -0.11
C ALA A 25 6.15 2.26 -0.76
N SER A 26 5.30 1.73 -1.64
CA SER A 26 4.26 2.51 -2.30
C SER A 26 3.04 1.66 -2.66
N VAL A 27 1.92 2.33 -2.93
CA VAL A 27 0.67 1.73 -3.42
C VAL A 27 0.28 2.49 -4.69
N ASP A 28 0.08 1.80 -5.81
CA ASP A 28 -0.42 2.42 -7.04
C ASP A 28 -1.93 2.65 -6.91
N GLY A 29 -2.45 3.74 -7.50
CA GLY A 29 -3.87 4.04 -7.53
C GLY A 29 -4.75 2.91 -8.10
N VAL A 30 -4.19 1.99 -8.91
CA VAL A 30 -4.93 0.80 -9.40
C VAL A 30 -5.21 -0.25 -8.32
N VAL A 31 -4.55 -0.16 -7.17
CA VAL A 31 -4.72 -1.08 -6.02
C VAL A 31 -5.08 -0.32 -4.74
N ILE A 32 -5.80 0.80 -4.89
CA ILE A 32 -6.47 1.54 -3.82
C ILE A 32 -7.98 1.42 -4.06
N ASP A 33 -8.76 1.18 -3.00
CA ASP A 33 -10.22 1.15 -3.12
C ASP A 33 -10.75 2.50 -3.62
N SER A 34 -11.48 2.46 -4.73
CA SER A 34 -12.12 3.63 -5.36
C SER A 34 -13.39 3.18 -6.10
N PRO A 35 -14.39 4.07 -6.27
CA PRO A 35 -15.53 3.82 -7.17
C PRO A 35 -15.12 3.75 -8.65
N HIS A 36 -13.88 4.12 -8.99
CA HIS A 36 -13.32 4.12 -10.34
C HIS A 36 -12.32 2.98 -10.54
N PRO A 37 -12.04 2.55 -11.79
CA PRO A 37 -11.05 1.51 -12.08
C PRO A 37 -9.63 1.83 -11.58
N ARG A 38 -9.34 3.12 -11.36
CA ARG A 38 -8.11 3.62 -10.76
C ARG A 38 -8.48 4.77 -9.83
N ALA A 39 -7.97 4.74 -8.60
CA ALA A 39 -8.12 5.82 -7.66
C ALA A 39 -7.48 7.11 -8.19
N GLY A 40 -8.23 8.21 -8.12
CA GLY A 40 -7.70 9.56 -8.35
C GLY A 40 -7.14 10.17 -7.05
N PRO A 41 -6.45 11.32 -7.11
CA PRO A 41 -5.97 12.04 -5.93
C PRO A 41 -7.04 12.29 -4.85
N GLU A 42 -8.29 12.49 -5.25
CA GLU A 42 -9.46 12.65 -4.39
C GLU A 42 -9.85 11.37 -3.62
N ASP A 43 -9.51 10.19 -4.17
CA ASP A 43 -9.77 8.88 -3.56
C ASP A 43 -8.61 8.44 -2.66
N TYR A 44 -7.44 9.06 -2.77
CA TYR A 44 -6.26 8.65 -2.03
C TYR A 44 -6.46 8.84 -0.52
N PRO A 45 -6.01 7.88 0.30
CA PRO A 45 -6.03 8.04 1.75
C PRO A 45 -5.26 9.29 2.17
N ALA A 46 -5.79 10.05 3.13
CA ALA A 46 -5.14 11.29 3.59
C ALA A 46 -3.71 11.05 4.10
N ILE A 47 -2.82 12.02 3.87
CA ILE A 47 -1.44 11.99 4.38
C ILE A 47 -1.44 11.91 5.90
N GLY A 48 -0.56 11.10 6.46
CA GLY A 48 -0.41 10.87 7.90
C GLY A 48 -1.35 9.81 8.47
N VAL A 49 -2.35 9.36 7.70
CA VAL A 49 -3.27 8.31 8.14
C VAL A 49 -2.62 6.94 8.01
N GLU A 50 -2.98 6.04 8.94
CA GLU A 50 -2.58 4.65 8.87
C GLU A 50 -3.64 3.77 8.18
N ARG A 51 -3.15 2.79 7.41
CA ARG A 51 -3.96 1.80 6.69
C ARG A 51 -3.38 0.40 6.84
N SER A 52 -4.24 -0.58 6.65
CA SER A 52 -3.82 -1.95 6.44
C SER A 52 -3.53 -2.14 4.96
N ALA A 53 -2.41 -2.81 4.66
CA ALA A 53 -1.99 -3.10 3.29
C ALA A 53 -1.33 -4.49 3.21
N VAL A 54 -1.17 -4.97 2.00
CA VAL A 54 -0.61 -6.29 1.68
C VAL A 54 0.53 -6.14 0.68
N ALA A 55 1.62 -6.89 0.84
CA ALA A 55 2.67 -6.94 -0.17
C ALA A 55 2.22 -7.76 -1.38
N ILE A 56 2.32 -7.16 -2.56
CA ILE A 56 2.00 -7.79 -3.83
C ILE A 56 3.25 -8.05 -4.69
N ARG A 57 4.31 -7.26 -4.49
CA ARG A 57 5.60 -7.46 -5.16
C ARG A 57 6.73 -6.84 -4.33
N ILE A 58 7.89 -7.48 -4.33
CA ILE A 58 9.13 -6.93 -3.78
C ILE A 58 10.11 -6.80 -4.94
N ARG A 59 10.78 -5.65 -5.02
CA ARG A 59 11.90 -5.40 -5.91
C ARG A 59 13.18 -5.37 -5.08
N GLU A 60 14.05 -6.33 -5.35
CA GLU A 60 15.27 -6.60 -4.56
C GLU A 60 16.55 -6.04 -5.20
N ASP A 61 16.49 -5.55 -6.43
CA ASP A 61 17.65 -5.04 -7.18
C ASP A 61 18.14 -3.64 -6.73
N GLY A 62 17.57 -3.07 -5.66
CA GLY A 62 17.95 -1.78 -5.09
C GLY A 62 18.06 -1.81 -3.57
N GLU A 63 18.94 -0.97 -3.02
CA GLU A 63 19.13 -0.79 -1.56
C GLU A 63 18.68 0.63 -1.16
N PRO A 64 17.65 0.78 -0.29
CA PRO A 64 16.87 -0.29 0.33
C PRO A 64 15.91 -0.97 -0.67
N PRO A 65 15.46 -2.22 -0.37
CA PRO A 65 14.48 -2.91 -1.19
C PRO A 65 13.17 -2.12 -1.27
N TRP A 66 12.43 -2.33 -2.37
CA TRP A 66 11.15 -1.64 -2.59
C TRP A 66 9.98 -2.62 -2.56
N VAL A 67 8.97 -2.31 -1.75
CA VAL A 67 7.76 -3.13 -1.62
C VAL A 67 6.58 -2.41 -2.26
N TYR A 68 5.99 -3.03 -3.27
CA TYR A 68 4.71 -2.62 -3.83
C TYR A 68 3.61 -3.27 -3.01
N LEU A 69 2.68 -2.45 -2.57
CA LEU A 69 1.60 -2.83 -1.67
C LEU A 69 0.24 -2.66 -2.36
N SER A 70 -0.76 -3.41 -1.89
CA SER A 70 -2.18 -3.22 -2.20
C SER A 70 -2.94 -2.80 -0.94
N MET A 71 -3.87 -1.87 -1.12
CA MET A 71 -4.86 -1.45 -0.14
C MET A 71 -6.28 -1.89 -0.51
N LEU A 72 -6.45 -2.69 -1.58
CA LEU A 72 -7.76 -3.20 -1.95
C LEU A 72 -8.34 -4.05 -0.82
N HIS A 73 -9.61 -3.79 -0.49
CA HIS A 73 -10.31 -4.56 0.53
C HIS A 73 -10.24 -6.06 0.25
N THR A 74 -10.39 -6.47 -1.02
CA THR A 74 -10.32 -7.89 -1.39
C THR A 74 -8.99 -8.54 -1.01
N ASP A 75 -7.86 -7.87 -1.27
CA ASP A 75 -6.52 -8.42 -1.00
C ASP A 75 -6.24 -8.52 0.51
N VAL A 76 -6.61 -7.47 1.24
CA VAL A 76 -6.41 -7.38 2.70
C VAL A 76 -7.22 -8.47 3.43
N PHE A 77 -8.47 -8.67 3.03
CA PHE A 77 -9.33 -9.67 3.67
C PHE A 77 -8.99 -11.10 3.24
N HIS A 78 -8.57 -11.33 1.99
CA HIS A 78 -8.16 -12.66 1.54
C HIS A 78 -6.95 -13.20 2.30
N LEU A 79 -6.00 -12.33 2.67
CA LEU A 79 -4.85 -12.74 3.50
C LEU A 79 -5.24 -13.05 4.94
N SER A 80 -6.14 -12.25 5.52
CA SER A 80 -6.62 -12.47 6.90
C SER A 80 -7.21 -13.87 7.04
N ARG A 81 -8.01 -14.30 6.06
CA ARG A 81 -8.60 -15.66 6.02
C ARG A 81 -7.61 -16.81 5.83
N ARG A 82 -6.42 -16.56 5.25
CA ARG A 82 -5.38 -17.60 5.09
C ARG A 82 -4.55 -17.78 6.36
N ALA A 83 -4.41 -16.74 7.18
CA ALA A 83 -3.68 -16.80 8.44
C ALA A 83 -4.46 -17.49 9.58
N GLU A 84 -5.78 -17.66 9.42
CA GLU A 84 -6.68 -18.29 10.40
C GLU A 84 -6.88 -19.82 10.19
N ARG A 85 -6.15 -20.43 9.25
CA ARG A 85 -6.15 -21.88 9.00
C ARG A 85 -4.80 -22.49 9.35
#